data_AF-A0A5K1F216-F1
#
_entry.id   AF-A0A5K1F216-F1
#
_cell.length_a   1.000
_cell.length_b   1.000
_cell.length_c   1.000
_cell.angle_alpha   90.00
_cell.angle_beta   90.00
_cell.angle_gamma   90.00
#
_symmetry.space_group_name_H-M   'P 1'
#
loop_
_entity.id
_entity.type
_entity.pdbx_description
1 polymer ?
#
loop_
_entity_poly.entity_id
_entity_poly.type
_entity_poly.pdbx_seq_one_letter_code
_entity_poly.pdbx_strand_id
1 'polypeptide(L)' 'EDAMIRLDMSEYMERHTVSKLIGSPPGYVGFGEGGTLTEAVRRRPFTLILLDEIEKAHPDIFNILLQVFEDGHLTDSQ' A
#
# COMPACT_ATOMS: atom_id res chain seq x y z
N GLU A 1 -15.58 14.72 2.30
CA GLU A 1 -15.27 13.27 2.31
C GLU A 1 -14.10 12.90 1.37
N ASP A 2 -13.65 13.80 0.48
CA ASP A 2 -12.61 13.52 -0.54
C ASP A 2 -11.19 13.20 -0.04
N ALA A 3 -10.96 13.26 1.28
CA ALA A 3 -9.65 12.99 1.88
C ALA A 3 -9.48 11.52 2.31
N MET A 4 -10.48 10.66 2.06
CA MET A 4 -10.43 9.26 2.47
C MET A 4 -10.00 8.37 1.31
N ILE A 5 -8.96 7.56 1.55
CA ILE A 5 -8.63 6.42 0.69
C ILE A 5 -9.13 5.17 1.42
N ARG A 6 -10.09 4.47 0.82
CA ARG A 6 -10.55 3.17 1.30
C ARG A 6 -9.88 2.08 0.50
N LEU A 7 -9.26 1.13 1.18
CA LEU A 7 -8.63 -0.03 0.60
C LEU A 7 -9.36 -1.27 1.13
N ASP A 8 -9.92 -2.05 0.21
CA ASP A 8 -10.47 -3.38 0.52
C ASP A 8 -9.31 -4.39 0.58
N MET A 9 -9.04 -4.93 1.76
CA MET A 9 -7.93 -5.84 1.98
C MET A 9 -8.16 -7.24 1.41
N SER A 10 -9.40 -7.58 1.04
CA SER A 10 -9.69 -8.81 0.31
C SER A 10 -9.10 -8.82 -1.11
N GLU A 11 -8.78 -7.67 -1.70
CA GLU A 11 -8.04 -7.60 -2.97
C GLU A 11 -6.54 -7.93 -2.82
N TYR A 12 -6.02 -7.88 -1.59
CA TYR A 12 -4.61 -8.04 -1.25
C TYR A 12 -4.29 -9.38 -0.59
N MET A 13 -5.12 -10.40 -0.81
CA MET A 13 -4.93 -11.75 -0.27
C MET A 13 -3.71 -12.49 -0.86
N GLU A 14 -3.30 -12.13 -2.08
CA GLU A 14 -2.22 -12.80 -2.79
C GLU A 14 -0.93 -11.98 -2.76
N ARG A 15 0.21 -12.65 -2.64
CA ARG A 15 1.52 -11.99 -2.55
C ARG A 15 1.80 -11.02 -3.70
N HIS A 16 1.36 -11.35 -4.92
CA HIS A 16 1.60 -10.50 -6.09
C HIS A 16 0.69 -9.27 -6.15
N THR A 17 -0.44 -9.25 -5.41
CA THR A 17 -1.31 -8.08 -5.34
C THR A 17 -0.83 -7.07 -4.31
N VAL A 18 -0.07 -7.49 -3.29
CA VAL A 18 0.63 -6.61 -2.34
C VAL A 18 1.54 -5.60 -3.06
N SER A 19 2.25 -6.05 -4.09
CA SER A 19 3.10 -5.17 -4.92
C SER A 19 2.32 -4.05 -5.61
N LYS A 20 1.01 -4.16 -5.84
CA LYS A 20 0.23 -3.05 -6.41
C LYS A 20 0.04 -1.89 -5.44
N LEU A 21 0.16 -2.15 -4.14
CA LEU A 21 -0.03 -1.15 -3.09
C LEU A 21 1.18 -0.22 -2.98
N ILE A 22 2.39 -0.77 -3.08
CA ILE A 22 3.68 -0.07 -2.86
C ILE A 22 4.58 -0.03 -4.11
N GLY A 23 4.16 -0.65 -5.20
CA GLY A 23 4.92 -0.81 -6.44
C GLY A 23 5.64 -2.17 -6.54
N SER A 24 5.89 -2.59 -7.77
CA SER A 24 6.53 -3.87 -8.08
C SER A 24 8.05 -3.82 -7.88
N PRO A 25 8.69 -4.83 -7.29
CA PRO A 25 10.14 -4.85 -7.13
C PRO A 25 10.90 -4.97 -8.47
N PRO A 26 12.22 -4.69 -8.51
CA PRO A 26 13.03 -4.84 -9.71
C PRO A 26 12.88 -6.22 -10.36
N GLY A 27 12.62 -6.26 -11.67
CA GLY A 27 12.44 -7.50 -12.43
C GLY A 27 10.99 -7.99 -12.54
N TYR A 28 10.01 -7.28 -11.97
CA TYR A 28 8.58 -7.57 -12.12
C TYR A 28 7.89 -6.53 -13.02
N VAL A 29 6.77 -6.92 -13.63
CA VAL A 29 5.93 -6.00 -14.42
C VAL A 29 5.40 -4.88 -13.50
N GLY A 30 5.51 -3.63 -13.93
CA GLY A 30 5.17 -2.44 -13.12
C GLY A 30 6.31 -1.91 -12.26
N PHE A 31 7.53 -2.44 -12.39
CA PHE A 31 8.71 -1.86 -11.73
C PHE A 31 8.97 -0.43 -12.23
N GLY A 32 9.15 0.52 -11.30
CA GLY A 32 9.28 1.95 -11.58
C GLY A 32 7.96 2.71 -11.62
N GLU A 33 6.82 2.01 -11.57
CA GLU A 33 5.51 2.61 -11.29
C GLU A 33 5.32 2.70 -9.76
N GLY A 34 5.00 3.88 -9.26
CA GLY A 34 4.68 4.07 -7.84
C GLY A 34 3.44 3.26 -7.44
N GLY A 35 3.42 2.77 -6.20
CA GLY A 35 2.30 2.01 -5.68
C GLY A 35 1.03 2.84 -5.60
N THR A 36 -0.13 2.18 -5.69
CA THR A 36 -1.44 2.86 -5.60
C THR A 36 -1.57 3.69 -4.32
N LEU A 37 -1.06 3.17 -3.20
CA LEU A 37 -1.09 3.88 -1.92
C LEU A 37 -0.03 4.98 -1.86
N THR A 38 1.21 4.69 -2.26
CA THR A 38 2.30 5.67 -2.16
C THR A 38 2.06 6.88 -3.06
N GLU A 39 1.56 6.66 -4.28
CA GLU A 39 1.20 7.75 -5.20
C GLU A 39 0.00 8.57 -4.72
N ALA A 40 -1.03 7.92 -4.18
CA ALA A 40 -2.20 8.62 -3.69
C ALA A 40 -1.85 9.54 -2.48
N VAL A 41 -1.03 9.04 -1.55
CA VAL A 41 -0.54 9.84 -0.41
C VAL A 41 0.45 10.92 -0.88
N ARG A 42 1.33 10.64 -1.85
CA ARG A 42 2.28 11.62 -2.41
C ARG A 42 1.55 12.79 -3.07
N ARG A 43 0.44 12.54 -3.78
CA ARG A 43 -0.41 13.58 -4.39
C ARG A 43 -1.20 14.37 -3.35
N ARG A 44 -1.61 13.73 -2.24
CA ARG A 44 -2.37 14.36 -1.16
C ARG A 44 -1.92 13.85 0.21
N PRO A 45 -0.93 14.49 0.85
CA PRO A 45 -0.35 14.02 2.11
C PRO A 45 -1.34 14.00 3.28
N PHE A 46 -2.29 14.93 3.31
CA PHE A 46 -3.34 14.99 4.33
C PHE A 46 -4.54 14.13 3.93
N THR A 47 -4.39 12.83 4.16
CA THR A 47 -5.34 11.79 3.76
C THR A 47 -5.60 10.85 4.93
N LEU A 48 -6.84 10.35 5.01
CA LEU A 48 -7.26 9.31 5.94
C LEU A 48 -7.30 7.97 5.19
N ILE A 49 -6.52 6.99 5.65
CA ILE A 49 -6.48 5.65 5.05
C ILE A 49 -7.38 4.74 5.88
N LEU A 50 -8.41 4.18 5.24
CA LEU A 50 -9.28 3.16 5.80
C LEU A 50 -8.91 1.80 5.20
N LEU A 51 -8.53 0.86 6.06
CA LEU A 51 -8.28 -0.53 5.70
C LEU A 51 -9.51 -1.35 6.08
N ASP A 52 -10.26 -1.81 5.09
CA ASP A 52 -11.45 -2.65 5.29
C ASP A 52 -11.07 -4.12 5.21
N GLU A 53 -11.73 -4.97 6.01
CA GLU A 53 -11.45 -6.43 6.08
C GLU A 53 -9.97 -6.80 6.26
N ILE A 54 -9.23 -6.04 7.10
CA ILE A 54 -7.78 -6.18 7.26
C ILE A 54 -7.31 -7.61 7.62
N GLU A 55 -8.15 -8.41 8.26
CA GLU A 55 -7.89 -9.80 8.57
C GLU A 55 -7.76 -10.71 7.34
N LYS A 56 -8.21 -10.26 6.17
CA LYS A 56 -8.10 -10.98 4.89
C LYS A 56 -6.79 -10.70 4.17
N ALA A 57 -6.10 -9.61 4.50
CA ALA A 57 -4.86 -9.21 3.84
C ALA A 57 -3.79 -10.31 3.88
N HIS A 58 -2.95 -10.36 2.85
CA HIS A 58 -1.73 -11.16 2.89
C HIS A 58 -0.82 -10.69 4.05
N PRO A 59 -0.13 -11.61 4.76
CA PRO A 59 0.74 -11.28 5.88
C PRO A 59 1.78 -10.17 5.61
N ASP A 60 2.29 -10.08 4.37
CA ASP A 60 3.24 -9.04 3.96
C ASP A 60 2.70 -7.60 4.11
N ILE A 61 1.37 -7.41 4.06
CA ILE A 61 0.75 -6.10 4.34
C ILE A 61 1.02 -5.66 5.77
N PHE A 62 1.03 -6.58 6.75
CA PHE A 62 1.31 -6.21 8.13
C PHE A 62 2.75 -5.73 8.30
N ASN A 63 3.71 -6.31 7.58
CA ASN A 63 5.10 -5.83 7.62
C ASN A 63 5.21 -4.38 7.13
N ILE A 64 4.47 -4.05 6.07
CA ILE A 64 4.37 -2.68 5.54
C ILE A 64 3.74 -1.74 6.59
N LEU A 65 2.63 -2.15 7.21
CA LEU A 65 1.95 -1.34 8.23
C LEU A 65 2.81 -1.13 9.48
N LEU A 66 3.58 -2.14 9.89
CA LEU A 66 4.53 -2.02 10.99
C LEU A 66 5.58 -0.95 10.71
N GLN A 67 6.18 -0.95 9.51
CA GLN A 67 7.13 0.09 9.11
C GLN A 67 6.50 1.49 9.18
N VAL A 68 5.26 1.64 8.72
CA VAL A 68 4.53 2.92 8.78
C VAL A 68 4.23 3.34 10.21
N PHE A 69 3.81 2.43 11.08
CA PHE A 69 3.44 2.75 12.46
C PHE A 69 4.65 2.97 13.37
N GLU A 70 5.80 2.39 13.03
CA GLU A 70 7.05 2.59 13.75
C GLU A 70 7.74 3.88 13.31
N ASP A 71 8.12 3.96 12.03
CA ASP A 71 8.96 5.05 11.53
C ASP A 71 8.16 6.22 10.96
N GLY A 72 6.88 6.02 10.61
CA GLY A 72 6.10 7.00 9.85
C GLY A 72 6.52 7.08 8.38
N HIS A 73 7.36 6.16 7.91
CA HIS A 73 7.91 6.16 6.56
C HIS A 73 7.50 4.88 5.82
N LEU A 74 7.24 5.03 4.53
CA LEU A 74 7.02 3.91 3.61
C LEU A 74 7.92 4.10 2.40
N THR A 75 8.70 3.08 2.06
CA THR A 75 9.56 3.08 0.87
C THR A 75 8.85 2.31 -0.23
N ASP A 76 8.60 2.94 -1.37
CA ASP A 76 8.16 2.23 -2.56
C ASP A 76 9.34 1.63 -3.33
N SER A 77 9.01 0.92 -4.39
CA SER A 77 9.98 0.28 -5.29
C SER A 77 10.66 1.24 -6.28
N GLN A 78 10.45 2.55 -6.16
CA GLN A 78 11.03 3.59 -7.02
C GLN A 78 12.37 4.11 -6.48
#